data_AF-C4YL41-F1
#
_entry.id   AF-C4YL41-F1
#
_cell.length_a   1.000
_cell.length_b   1.000
_cell.length_c   1.000
_cell.angle_alpha   90.00
_cell.angle_beta   90.00
_cell.angle_gamma   90.00
#
_symmetry.space_group_name_H-M   'P 1'
#
loop_
_entity.id
_entity.type
_entity.pdbx_description
1 polymer ?
#
loop_
_entity_poly.entity_id
_entity_poly.type
_entity_poly.pdbx_seq_one_letter_code
_entity_poly.pdbx_strand_id
1 'polypeptide(L)'
;MQNRKVVVVTNMRTRKLRGEKSMGMILAAEKEINEQLNVEPVTPPTTSIIGERLHFGIADNFEPPKLKDKVWEYIQPRLKTTADKKVVFVDEEDNELVLRGSDSSDAAHVQSLDGAKIL
;
A
#
# COMPACT_ATOMS: atom_id res chain seq x y z
N MET A 1 -12.83 -1.21 -11.79
CA MET A 1 -12.41 -0.03 -11.01
C MET A 1 -13.55 0.87 -10.55
N GLN A 2 -14.78 0.75 -11.10
CA GLN A 2 -15.91 1.55 -10.61
C GLN A 2 -16.30 1.18 -9.17
N ASN A 3 -16.64 2.18 -8.35
CA ASN A 3 -17.10 2.02 -6.95
C ASN A 3 -16.21 1.12 -6.07
N ARG A 4 -14.90 1.09 -6.32
CA ARG A 4 -13.94 0.28 -5.54
C ARG A 4 -13.21 1.18 -4.55
N LYS A 5 -13.22 0.79 -3.26
CA LYS A 5 -12.31 1.38 -2.26
C LYS A 5 -10.87 0.93 -2.56
N VAL A 6 -9.93 1.86 -2.47
CA VAL A 6 -8.50 1.62 -2.76
C VAL A 6 -7.63 2.31 -1.72
N VAL A 7 -6.41 1.83 -1.55
CA VAL A 7 -5.37 2.52 -0.79
C VAL A 7 -4.58 3.44 -1.73
N VAL A 8 -4.35 4.68 -1.31
CA VAL A 8 -3.67 5.70 -2.14
C VAL A 8 -2.53 6.33 -1.35
N VAL A 9 -1.35 6.40 -1.96
CA VAL A 9 -0.24 7.24 -1.49
C VAL A 9 -0.46 8.66 -1.98
N THR A 10 -0.71 9.59 -1.05
CA THR A 10 -1.18 10.95 -1.36
C THR A 10 -0.13 12.04 -1.20
N ASN A 11 0.97 11.77 -0.50
CA ASN A 11 2.04 12.74 -0.21
C ASN A 11 3.20 12.71 -1.22
N MET A 12 3.07 11.99 -2.33
CA MET A 12 4.06 11.99 -3.42
C MET A 12 4.08 13.30 -4.18
N ARG A 13 5.19 13.57 -4.88
CA ARG A 13 5.24 14.66 -5.85
C ARG A 13 4.28 14.36 -7.00
N THR A 14 3.43 15.33 -7.32
CA THR A 14 2.57 15.27 -8.51
C THR A 14 3.40 15.06 -9.78
N ARG A 15 2.97 14.14 -10.65
CA ARG A 15 3.59 13.86 -11.95
C ARG A 15 2.57 14.02 -13.08
N LYS A 16 3.05 14.36 -14.28
CA LYS A 16 2.22 14.33 -15.50
C LYS A 16 2.34 12.94 -16.12
N LEU A 17 1.21 12.25 -16.30
CA LEU A 17 1.11 10.97 -16.98
C LEU A 17 0.36 11.20 -18.31
N ARG A 18 1.08 11.11 -19.43
CA ARG A 18 0.54 11.40 -20.78
C ARG A 18 -0.18 12.76 -20.88
N GLY A 19 0.38 13.78 -20.22
CA GLY A 19 -0.17 15.15 -20.21
C GLY A 19 -1.07 15.45 -19.01
N GLU A 20 -1.68 14.43 -18.40
CA GLU A 20 -2.62 14.60 -17.30
C GLU A 20 -1.95 14.58 -15.92
N LYS A 21 -2.44 15.41 -15.01
CA LYS A 21 -1.88 15.55 -13.66
C LYS A 21 -2.32 14.39 -12.78
N SER A 22 -1.38 13.54 -12.35
CA SER A 22 -1.61 12.54 -11.31
C SER A 22 -1.19 13.08 -9.93
N MET A 23 -2.12 13.03 -8.97
CA MET A 23 -1.97 13.58 -7.62
C MET A 23 -1.89 12.50 -6.53
N GLY A 24 -1.88 11.23 -6.91
CA GLY A 24 -1.76 10.10 -6.00
C GLY A 24 -1.47 8.82 -6.75
N MET A 25 -1.02 7.81 -6.02
CA MET A 25 -0.69 6.50 -6.56
C MET A 25 -1.49 5.44 -5.82
N ILE A 26 -2.19 4.58 -6.56
CA ILE A 26 -2.92 3.44 -5.98
C ILE A 26 -1.90 2.37 -5.62
N LEU A 27 -1.94 1.86 -4.39
CA LEU A 27 -1.12 0.72 -4.01
C LEU A 27 -1.66 -0.56 -4.64
N ALA A 28 -0.76 -1.36 -5.21
CA ALA A 28 -1.10 -2.64 -5.83
C ALA A 28 -0.05 -3.70 -5.51
N ALA A 29 -0.48 -4.95 -5.36
CA ALA A 29 0.42 -6.08 -5.35
C ALA A 29 0.75 -6.53 -6.77
N GLU A 30 1.99 -6.93 -6.99
CA GLU A 30 2.44 -7.56 -8.22
C GLU A 30 3.20 -8.85 -7.97
N LYS A 31 2.95 -9.86 -8.81
CA LYS A 31 3.65 -11.15 -8.78
C LYS A 31 3.65 -11.77 -10.18
N GLU A 32 4.77 -12.35 -10.56
CA GLU A 32 4.86 -13.14 -11.79
C GLU A 32 4.36 -14.56 -11.52
N ILE A 33 3.34 -15.00 -12.26
CA ILE A 33 2.74 -16.33 -12.16
C ILE A 33 2.64 -16.88 -13.59
N ASN A 34 3.26 -18.03 -13.84
CA ASN A 34 3.29 -18.65 -15.18
C ASN A 34 3.77 -17.67 -16.29
N GLU A 35 4.88 -16.96 -16.03
CA GLU A 35 5.47 -15.97 -16.96
C GLU A 35 4.56 -14.76 -17.27
N GLN A 36 3.52 -14.55 -16.46
CA GLN A 36 2.60 -13.43 -16.58
C GLN A 36 2.64 -12.56 -15.33
N LEU A 37 2.87 -11.25 -15.54
CA LEU A 37 2.79 -10.27 -14.46
C LEU A 37 1.32 -10.07 -14.07
N ASN A 38 0.99 -10.52 -12.87
CA ASN A 38 -0.32 -10.32 -12.27
C ASN A 38 -0.26 -9.10 -11.34
N VAL A 39 -1.26 -8.23 -11.44
CA VAL A 39 -1.35 -7.00 -10.63
C VAL A 39 -2.73 -6.90 -10.02
N GLU A 40 -2.82 -6.66 -8.71
CA GLU A 40 -4.10 -6.43 -8.04
C GLU A 40 -4.06 -5.21 -7.09
N PRO A 41 -5.07 -4.32 -7.14
CA PRO A 41 -5.15 -3.20 -6.21
C PRO A 41 -5.39 -3.66 -4.78
N VAL A 42 -4.69 -3.05 -3.83
CA VAL A 42 -4.88 -3.29 -2.40
C VAL A 42 -6.30 -2.87 -1.98
N THR A 43 -6.98 -3.76 -1.27
CA THR A 43 -8.26 -3.50 -0.62
C THR A 43 -7.98 -2.93 0.77
N PRO A 44 -8.49 -1.73 1.12
CA PRO A 44 -8.34 -1.21 2.47
C PRO A 44 -9.13 -2.05 3.49
N PRO A 45 -8.90 -1.85 4.80
CA PRO A 45 -9.78 -2.41 5.82
C PRO A 45 -11.26 -2.08 5.53
N THR A 46 -12.14 -3.03 5.79
CA THR A 46 -13.59 -2.90 5.57
C THR A 46 -14.17 -1.78 6.43
N THR A 47 -13.67 -1.67 7.66
CA THR A 47 -14.06 -0.64 8.63
C THR A 47 -13.60 0.77 8.22
N SER A 48 -12.67 0.90 7.27
CA SER A 48 -12.12 2.21 6.91
C SER A 48 -13.08 3.08 6.10
N ILE A 49 -13.09 4.37 6.44
CA ILE A 49 -13.82 5.41 5.70
C ILE A 49 -12.95 6.08 4.63
N ILE A 50 -13.59 6.76 3.68
CA ILE A 50 -12.87 7.51 2.64
C ILE A 50 -12.07 8.64 3.29
N GLY A 51 -10.78 8.73 2.94
CA GLY A 51 -9.87 9.76 3.48
C GLY A 51 -9.22 9.38 4.80
N GLU A 52 -9.54 8.21 5.36
CA GLU A 52 -8.87 7.71 6.56
C GLU A 52 -7.38 7.43 6.30
N ARG A 53 -6.55 7.75 7.29
CA ARG A 53 -5.12 7.47 7.27
C ARG A 53 -4.88 6.00 7.62
N LEU A 54 -4.16 5.30 6.76
CA LEU A 54 -3.64 3.98 7.06
C LEU A 54 -2.18 4.09 7.52
N HIS A 55 -1.76 3.18 8.39
CA HIS A 55 -0.42 3.15 8.95
C HIS A 55 0.08 1.71 9.08
N PHE A 56 1.40 1.56 9.07
CA PHE A 56 2.06 0.29 9.39
C PHE A 56 2.40 0.28 10.88
N GLY A 57 2.00 -0.78 11.59
CA GLY A 57 2.28 -0.90 13.02
C GLY A 57 1.31 -0.07 13.88
N ILE A 58 1.84 0.70 14.83
CA ILE A 58 1.04 1.47 15.79
C ILE A 58 0.67 2.84 15.18
N ALA A 59 -0.58 3.25 15.35
CA ALA A 59 -1.02 4.58 14.95
C ALA A 59 -0.27 5.64 15.75
N ASP A 60 0.33 6.61 15.07
CA ASP A 60 0.93 7.77 15.69
C ASP A 60 0.25 9.06 15.22
N ASN A 61 0.51 10.16 15.95
CA ASN A 61 0.05 11.49 15.56
C ASN A 61 1.02 12.16 14.56
N PHE A 62 1.82 11.37 13.85
CA PHE A 62 2.80 11.90 12.92
C PHE A 62 2.13 12.38 11.64
N GLU A 63 2.46 13.60 11.23
CA GLU A 63 2.07 14.13 9.93
C GLU A 63 3.20 13.88 8.93
N PRO A 64 3.03 12.97 7.96
CA PRO A 64 4.12 12.61 7.07
C PRO A 64 4.48 13.78 6.15
N PRO A 65 5.78 14.11 5.99
CA PRO A 65 6.20 15.12 5.03
C PRO A 65 5.91 14.64 3.60
N LYS A 66 6.13 15.52 2.61
CA LYS A 66 6.10 15.11 1.19
C LYS A 66 7.07 13.95 0.96
N LEU A 67 6.55 12.86 0.44
CA LEU A 67 7.31 11.66 0.11
C LEU A 67 8.26 11.97 -1.06
N LYS A 68 9.55 11.86 -0.81
CA LYS A 68 10.61 12.03 -1.80
C LYS A 68 10.85 10.70 -2.53
N ASP A 69 11.24 10.77 -3.80
CA ASP A 69 11.50 9.58 -4.63
C ASP A 69 12.50 8.62 -3.97
N LYS A 70 13.62 9.14 -3.43
CA LYS A 70 14.61 8.33 -2.69
C LYS A 70 14.06 7.61 -1.45
N VAL A 71 13.08 8.22 -0.77
CA VAL A 71 12.46 7.60 0.41
C VAL A 71 11.53 6.48 -0.05
N TRP A 72 10.80 6.70 -1.15
CA TRP A 72 9.98 5.65 -1.76
C TRP A 72 10.82 4.45 -2.24
N GLU A 73 11.95 4.70 -2.92
CA GLU A 73 12.90 3.66 -3.36
C GLU A 73 13.47 2.82 -2.20
N TYR A 74 13.54 3.39 -0.98
CA TYR A 74 13.93 2.66 0.22
C TYR A 74 12.76 1.88 0.86
N ILE A 75 11.54 2.42 0.82
CA ILE A 75 10.35 1.79 1.40
C ILE A 75 9.85 0.63 0.54
N GLN A 76 9.79 0.81 -0.78
CA GLN A 76 9.15 -0.10 -1.72
C GLN A 76 9.66 -1.55 -1.62
N PRO A 77 10.98 -1.83 -1.54
CA PRO A 77 11.48 -3.21 -1.46
C PRO A 77 11.06 -3.95 -0.18
N ARG A 78 10.64 -3.22 0.85
CA ARG A 78 10.21 -3.76 2.14
C ARG A 78 8.69 -3.96 2.23
N LEU A 79 7.94 -3.50 1.23
CA LEU A 79 6.51 -3.73 1.15
C LEU A 79 6.22 -5.04 0.44
N LYS A 80 5.50 -5.93 1.12
CA LYS A 80 5.11 -7.23 0.59
C LYS A 80 3.72 -7.65 1.06
N THR A 81 3.18 -8.69 0.45
CA THR A 81 2.01 -9.40 0.98
C THR A 81 2.42 -10.65 1.76
N THR A 82 1.69 -10.97 2.81
CA THR A 82 1.90 -12.20 3.61
C THR A 82 1.12 -13.38 3.05
N ALA A 83 1.29 -14.57 3.64
CA ALA A 83 0.48 -15.76 3.32
C ALA A 83 -1.03 -15.53 3.56
N ASP A 84 -1.37 -14.67 4.53
CA ASP A 84 -2.75 -14.22 4.79
C ASP A 84 -3.23 -13.15 3.82
N LYS A 85 -2.43 -12.81 2.80
CA LYS A 85 -2.69 -11.76 1.80
C LYS A 85 -2.79 -10.35 2.40
N LYS A 86 -2.30 -10.15 3.62
CA LYS A 86 -2.23 -8.84 4.26
C LYS A 86 -1.05 -8.06 3.71
N VAL A 87 -1.21 -6.75 3.59
CA VAL A 87 -0.10 -5.86 3.20
C VAL A 87 0.74 -5.54 4.43
N VAL A 88 2.05 -5.76 4.33
CA VAL A 88 3.00 -5.51 5.42
C VAL A 88 4.19 -4.69 4.94
N PHE A 89 4.77 -3.93 5.87
CA PHE A 89 6.09 -3.35 5.76
C PHE A 89 7.04 -4.15 6.65
N VAL A 90 8.13 -4.66 6.09
CA VAL A 90 9.19 -5.35 6.84
C VAL A 90 10.19 -4.31 7.32
N ASP A 91 10.33 -4.15 8.64
CA ASP A 91 11.30 -3.20 9.20
C ASP A 91 12.75 -3.72 9.16
N GLU A 92 13.69 -3.00 9.76
CA GLU A 92 15.10 -3.38 9.78
C GLU A 92 15.41 -4.57 10.71
N GLU A 93 14.47 -4.95 11.56
CA GLU A 93 14.57 -6.08 12.50
C GLU A 93 13.77 -7.31 12.00
N ASP A 94 13.37 -7.30 10.72
CA ASP A 94 12.54 -8.32 10.07
C ASP A 94 11.13 -8.48 10.68
N ASN A 95 10.63 -7.48 11.42
CA ASN A 95 9.25 -7.48 11.91
C ASN A 95 8.27 -7.12 10.78
N GLU A 96 7.17 -7.86 10.68
CA GLU A 96 6.09 -7.58 9.72
C GLU A 96 5.06 -6.62 10.32
N LEU A 97 5.14 -5.34 9.95
CA LEU A 97 4.17 -4.33 10.35
C LEU A 97 2.99 -4.35 9.38
N VAL A 98 1.80 -4.71 9.87
CA VAL A 98 0.58 -4.80 9.05
C VAL A 98 0.01 -3.40 8.75
N LEU A 99 -0.45 -3.19 7.52
CA LEU A 99 -1.16 -1.98 7.10
C LEU A 99 -2.59 -1.98 7.64
N ARG A 100 -2.90 -1.04 8.53
CA ARG A 100 -4.19 -0.94 9.22
C ARG A 100 -4.74 0.48 9.20
N GLY A 101 -6.03 0.60 9.48
CA GLY A 101 -6.69 1.86 9.80
C GLY A 101 -6.82 2.03 11.31
N SER A 102 -7.78 2.83 11.73
CA SER A 102 -8.04 3.14 13.15
C SER A 102 -8.47 1.91 13.95
N ASP A 103 -9.15 0.96 13.31
CA ASP A 103 -9.52 -0.32 13.90
C ASP A 103 -8.37 -1.32 13.75
N SER A 104 -7.79 -1.72 14.87
CA SER A 104 -6.67 -2.66 14.92
C SER A 104 -7.05 -4.12 14.62
N SER A 105 -8.35 -4.45 14.58
CA SER A 105 -8.83 -5.80 14.24
C SER A 105 -8.83 -6.07 12.73
N ASP A 106 -8.91 -5.03 11.91
CA ASP A 106 -9.01 -5.13 10.46
C ASP A 106 -7.71 -4.68 9.76
N ALA A 107 -7.46 -5.17 8.55
CA ALA A 107 -6.21 -4.95 7.83
C ALA A 107 -6.43 -4.81 6.32
N ALA A 108 -5.56 -4.02 5.69
CA ALA A 108 -5.50 -3.95 4.24
C ALA A 108 -4.96 -5.27 3.68
N HIS A 109 -5.58 -5.75 2.61
CA HIS A 109 -5.29 -7.04 2.03
C HIS A 109 -5.49 -7.05 0.52
N VAL A 110 -5.00 -8.11 -0.12
CA VAL A 110 -5.14 -8.37 -1.55
C VAL A 110 -5.98 -9.62 -1.78
N GLN A 111 -6.47 -9.86 -3.00
CA GLN A 111 -7.45 -10.94 -3.23
C GLN A 111 -6.76 -12.31 -3.29
N SER A 112 -5.62 -12.41 -3.98
CA SER A 112 -5.00 -13.71 -4.25
C SER A 112 -3.47 -13.74 -4.25
N LEU A 113 -2.77 -12.63 -4.40
CA LEU A 113 -1.32 -12.59 -4.53
C LEU A 113 -0.64 -12.60 -3.14
N ASP A 114 -0.37 -13.79 -2.60
CA ASP A 114 0.51 -13.97 -1.44
C ASP A 114 2.00 -13.78 -1.81
N GLY A 115 2.84 -13.34 -0.87
CA GLY A 115 4.28 -13.18 -1.09
C GLY A 115 4.65 -12.24 -2.24
N ALA A 116 3.76 -11.33 -2.60
CA ALA A 116 3.86 -10.43 -3.72
C ALA A 116 4.56 -9.12 -3.31
N LYS A 117 5.17 -8.44 -4.28
CA LYS A 117 5.73 -7.10 -4.08
C LYS A 117 4.61 -6.07 -4.12
N ILE A 118 4.77 -4.96 -3.41
CA ILE A 118 3.84 -3.83 -3.51
C ILE A 118 4.46 -2.69 -4.33
N LEU A 119 3.67 -2.13 -5.24
CA LEU A 119 3.93 -0.93 -6.02
C LEU A 119 3.15 0.27 -5.50
#